data_AF-A0AAP5Z132-F1
#
_entry.id   AF-A0AAP5Z132-F1
#
_cell.length_a   1.000
_cell.length_b   1.000
_cell.length_c   1.000
_cell.angle_alpha   90.00
_cell.angle_beta   90.00
_cell.angle_gamma   90.00
#
_symmetry.space_group_name_H-M   'P 1'
#
loop_
_entity.id
_entity.type
_entity.pdbx_description
1 polymer ?
#
loop_
_entity_poly.entity_id
_entity_poly.type
_entity_poly.pdbx_seq_one_letter_code
_entity_poly.pdbx_strand_id
1 'polypeptide(L)'
;MFFNKSLQQENQRLKQELYSLQQIQQSLDEEMLRLTLDAKGNVTSANQKFLQQLSLSDKDILAKHISDLVPSNVRNTDHFYRMKQSVQA
;
A
#
# COMPACT_ATOMS: atom_id res chain seq x y z
N MET A 1 -15.49 -12.67 -39.29
CA MET A 1 -14.41 -12.60 -38.28
C MET A 1 -14.55 -11.36 -37.37
N PHE A 2 -15.73 -11.11 -36.78
CA PHE A 2 -15.98 -9.88 -35.99
C PHE A 2 -15.80 -10.06 -34.48
N PHE A 3 -16.05 -11.27 -33.96
CA PHE A 3 -15.97 -11.56 -32.51
C PHE A 3 -14.54 -11.49 -31.94
N ASN A 4 -13.52 -11.78 -32.75
CA ASN A 4 -12.12 -11.69 -32.32
C ASN A 4 -11.62 -10.23 -32.28
N LYS A 5 -12.09 -9.38 -33.22
CA LYS A 5 -11.70 -7.96 -33.26
C LYS A 5 -12.21 -7.17 -32.06
N SER A 6 -13.44 -7.41 -31.60
CA SER A 6 -13.99 -6.74 -30.41
C SER A 6 -13.24 -7.13 -29.13
N LEU A 7 -12.90 -8.42 -28.97
CA LEU A 7 -12.08 -8.88 -27.84
C LEU A 7 -10.66 -8.31 -27.86
N GLN A 8 -10.04 -8.19 -29.04
CA GLN A 8 -8.73 -7.55 -29.18
C GLN A 8 -8.78 -6.07 -28.82
N GLN A 9 -9.82 -5.35 -29.25
CA GLN A 9 -10.03 -3.94 -28.91
C GLN A 9 -10.23 -3.75 -27.40
N GLU A 10 -11.07 -4.59 -26.78
CA GLU A 10 -11.29 -4.54 -25.34
C GLU A 10 -9.99 -4.85 -24.56
N ASN A 11 -9.21 -5.83 -25.03
CA ASN A 11 -7.91 -6.13 -24.43
C ASN A 11 -6.93 -4.96 -24.54
N GLN A 12 -6.90 -4.26 -25.67
CA GLN A 12 -6.08 -3.05 -25.83
C GLN A 12 -6.55 -1.92 -24.91
N ARG A 13 -7.86 -1.72 -24.77
CA ARG A 13 -8.45 -0.73 -23.86
C ARG A 13 -8.07 -1.02 -22.40
N LEU A 14 -8.26 -2.26 -21.95
CA LEU A 14 -7.91 -2.67 -20.59
C LEU A 14 -6.41 -2.54 -20.31
N LYS A 15 -5.55 -2.83 -21.30
CA LYS A 15 -4.10 -2.61 -21.19
C LYS A 15 -3.76 -1.13 -21.02
N GLN A 16 -4.37 -0.25 -21.80
CA GLN A 16 -4.15 1.19 -21.69
C GLN A 16 -4.57 1.72 -20.32
N GLU A 17 -5.72 1.29 -19.82
CA GLU A 17 -6.20 1.66 -18.49
C GLU A 17 -5.26 1.14 -17.39
N LEU A 18 -4.82 -0.11 -17.49
CA LEU A 18 -3.84 -0.68 -16.57
C LEU A 18 -2.52 0.10 -16.58
N TYR A 19 -1.99 0.45 -17.75
CA TYR A 19 -0.76 1.24 -17.85
C TYR A 19 -0.91 2.61 -17.19
N SER A 20 -2.06 3.28 -17.36
CA SER A 20 -2.33 4.55 -16.71
C SER A 20 -2.35 4.42 -15.18
N LEU A 21 -3.03 3.39 -14.66
CA LEU A 21 -3.06 3.11 -13.22
C LEU A 21 -1.69 2.76 -12.65
N GLN A 22 -0.90 1.96 -13.37
CA GLN A 22 0.46 1.59 -12.98
C GLN A 22 1.38 2.80 -12.93
N GLN A 23 1.26 3.72 -13.89
CA GLN A 23 2.06 4.94 -13.91
C GLN A 23 1.75 5.84 -12.70
N ILE A 24 0.46 6.00 -12.37
CA ILE A 24 0.04 6.75 -11.17
C ILE A 24 0.54 6.07 -9.90
N GLN A 25 0.42 4.74 -9.81
CA GLN A 25 0.95 4.00 -8.68
C GLN A 25 2.46 4.26 -8.54
N GLN A 26 3.22 4.12 -9.63
CA GLN A 26 4.66 4.32 -9.61
C GLN A 26 5.06 5.73 -9.17
N SER A 27 4.36 6.77 -9.64
CA SER A 27 4.65 8.14 -9.17
C SER A 27 4.40 8.30 -7.67
N LEU A 28 3.33 7.70 -7.13
CA LEU A 28 3.07 7.70 -5.69
C LEU A 28 4.11 6.90 -4.91
N ASP A 29 4.59 5.78 -5.46
CA ASP A 29 5.67 4.97 -4.88
C ASP A 29 6.98 5.76 -4.75
N GLU A 30 7.27 6.61 -5.73
CA GLU A 30 8.48 7.44 -5.77
C GLU A 30 8.36 8.70 -4.90
N GLU A 31 7.16 9.23 -4.71
CA GLU A 31 6.93 10.49 -3.98
C GLU A 31 6.54 10.29 -2.51
N MET A 32 5.81 9.23 -2.16
CA MET A 32 5.21 9.05 -0.83
C MET A 32 5.83 7.87 -0.05
N LEU A 33 5.62 7.85 1.27
CA LEU A 33 5.83 6.64 2.07
C LEU A 33 4.51 5.86 2.09
N ARG A 34 4.49 4.63 1.56
CA ARG A 34 3.29 3.79 1.52
C ARG A 34 3.45 2.56 2.40
N LEU A 35 2.39 2.29 3.15
CA LEU A 35 2.17 1.05 3.88
C LEU A 35 0.77 0.53 3.57
N THR A 36 0.64 -0.76 3.31
CA THR A 36 -0.63 -1.44 3.05
C THR A 36 -0.94 -2.39 4.20
N LEU A 37 -2.18 -2.37 4.66
CA LEU A 37 -2.67 -3.20 5.76
C LEU A 37 -3.74 -4.19 5.25
N ASP A 38 -3.87 -5.33 5.91
CA ASP A 38 -5.04 -6.20 5.80
C ASP A 38 -6.22 -5.64 6.61
N ALA A 39 -7.38 -6.30 6.52
CA ALA A 39 -8.59 -5.90 7.25
C ALA A 39 -8.43 -5.94 8.78
N LYS A 40 -7.40 -6.59 9.32
CA LYS A 40 -7.10 -6.68 10.75
C LYS A 40 -5.99 -5.72 11.19
N GLY A 41 -5.54 -4.82 10.30
CA GLY A 41 -4.46 -3.87 10.59
C GLY A 41 -3.05 -4.45 10.53
N ASN A 42 -2.86 -5.66 10.00
CA ASN A 42 -1.53 -6.24 9.80
C ASN A 42 -0.91 -5.77 8.49
N VAL A 43 0.39 -5.47 8.50
CA VAL A 43 1.09 -5.02 7.29
C VAL A 43 1.19 -6.15 6.26
N THR A 44 0.77 -5.84 5.03
CA THR A 44 0.85 -6.74 3.87
C THR A 44 1.91 -6.30 2.86
N SER A 45 2.21 -5.00 2.78
CA SER A 45 3.31 -4.48 1.96
C SER A 45 3.72 -3.07 2.39
N ALA A 46 4.95 -2.68 2.04
CA ALA A 46 5.41 -1.29 2.06
C ALA A 46 6.12 -0.98 0.75
N ASN A 47 6.18 0.30 0.36
CA ASN A 47 7.06 0.68 -0.76
C ASN A 47 8.51 0.80 -0.32
N GLN A 48 9.42 0.75 -1.30
CA GLN A 48 10.86 0.86 -1.05
C GLN A 48 11.23 2.17 -0.32
N LYS A 49 10.54 3.27 -0.63
CA LYS A 49 10.77 4.57 0.02
C LYS A 49 10.50 4.51 1.54
N PHE A 50 9.41 3.85 1.96
CA PHE A 50 9.12 3.62 3.38
C PHE A 50 10.25 2.87 4.09
N LEU A 51 10.67 1.75 3.51
CA LEU A 51 11.73 0.90 4.08
C LEU A 51 13.05 1.65 4.22
N GLN A 52 13.45 2.37 3.17
CA GLN A 52 14.71 3.12 3.15
C GLN A 52 14.70 4.30 4.13
N GLN A 53 13.64 5.11 4.13
CA GLN A 53 13.58 6.30 4.98
C GLN A 53 13.49 5.98 6.46
N LEU A 54 12.85 4.87 6.82
CA LEU A 54 12.71 4.43 8.21
C LEU A 54 13.78 3.43 8.63
N SER A 55 14.71 3.06 7.74
CA SER A 55 15.76 2.06 8.00
C SER A 55 15.19 0.72 8.48
N LEU A 56 14.09 0.29 7.85
CA LEU A 56 13.40 -0.96 8.12
C LEU A 56 13.57 -1.94 6.96
N SER A 57 13.46 -3.23 7.24
CA SER A 57 13.34 -4.28 6.22
C SER A 57 11.94 -4.87 6.19
N ASP A 58 11.61 -5.60 5.12
CA ASP A 58 10.34 -6.34 5.03
C ASP A 58 10.16 -7.30 6.21
N LYS A 59 11.24 -7.95 6.67
CA LYS A 59 11.21 -8.85 7.83
C LYS A 59 10.84 -8.13 9.13
N ASP A 60 11.10 -6.83 9.20
CA ASP A 60 10.80 -6.02 10.37
C ASP A 60 9.35 -5.56 10.43
N ILE A 61 8.61 -5.62 9.31
CA ILE A 61 7.27 -5.04 9.23
C ILE A 61 6.18 -6.03 8.79
N LEU A 62 6.48 -6.99 7.90
CA LEU A 62 5.46 -7.86 7.32
C LEU A 62 4.78 -8.71 8.40
N ALA A 63 3.46 -8.87 8.26
CA ALA A 63 2.59 -9.57 9.20
C ALA A 63 2.55 -9.02 10.64
N LYS A 64 3.18 -7.88 10.91
CA LYS A 64 3.03 -7.18 12.20
C LYS A 64 1.84 -6.25 12.15
N HIS A 65 1.17 -6.07 13.29
CA HIS A 65 0.11 -5.09 13.42
C HIS A 65 0.71 -3.67 13.40
N ILE A 66 0.06 -2.72 12.71
CA ILE A 66 0.57 -1.35 12.55
C ILE A 66 0.85 -0.65 13.88
N SER A 67 0.06 -0.93 14.93
CA SER A 67 0.29 -0.37 16.26
C SER A 67 1.64 -0.77 16.88
N ASP A 68 2.17 -1.93 16.50
CA ASP A 68 3.41 -2.47 17.06
C ASP A 68 4.64 -1.83 16.44
N LEU A 69 4.48 -1.29 15.22
CA LEU A 69 5.51 -0.51 14.54
C LEU A 69 5.68 0.89 15.11
N VAL A 70 4.70 1.40 15.86
CA VAL A 70 4.78 2.71 16.51
C VAL A 70 5.64 2.62 17.77
N PRO A 71 6.71 3.43 17.92
CA PRO A 71 7.55 3.44 19.10
C PRO A 71 6.76 3.74 20.38
N SER A 72 7.11 3.07 21.49
CA SER A 72 6.36 3.14 22.75
C SER A 72 6.25 4.56 23.34
N ASN A 73 7.28 5.39 23.15
CA ASN A 73 7.36 6.76 23.65
C ASN A 73 6.32 7.72 23.04
N VAL A 74 5.74 7.39 21.87
CA VAL A 74 4.75 8.22 21.18
C VAL A 74 3.34 7.62 21.16
N ARG A 75 3.15 6.48 21.84
CA ARG A 75 1.83 5.82 21.94
C ARG A 75 0.83 6.55 22.83
N ASN A 76 1.27 7.53 23.62
CA ASN A 76 0.39 8.32 24.48
C ASN A 76 -0.16 9.59 23.80
N THR A 77 -0.24 9.60 22.48
CA THR A 77 -0.74 10.74 21.71
C THR A 77 -2.14 10.47 21.17
N ASP A 78 -2.97 11.51 21.07
CA ASP A 78 -4.31 11.41 20.49
C ASP A 78 -4.28 10.81 19.08
N HIS A 79 -3.24 11.12 18.30
CA HIS A 79 -3.06 10.57 16.96
C HIS A 79 -2.87 9.05 16.97
N PHE A 80 -2.07 8.50 17.89
CA PHE A 80 -1.92 7.05 18.02
C PHE A 80 -3.22 6.37 18.44
N TYR A 81 -3.94 6.94 19.41
CA TYR A 81 -5.21 6.37 19.86
C TYR A 81 -6.24 6.31 18.73
N ARG A 82 -6.37 7.39 17.96
CA ARG A 82 -7.26 7.45 16.79
C ARG A 82 -6.86 6.45 15.72
N MET A 83 -5.57 6.38 15.38
CA MET A 83 -5.07 5.41 14.40
C MET A 83 -5.37 3.97 14.85
N LYS A 84 -5.01 3.63 16.10
CA LYS A 84 -5.21 2.30 16.67
C LYS A 84 -6.68 1.89 16.67
N GLN A 85 -7.59 2.79 17.04
CA GLN A 85 -9.02 2.51 17.02
C GLN A 85 -9.54 2.23 15.61
N SER A 86 -9.06 2.96 14.60
CA SER A 86 -9.50 2.80 13.20
C SER A 86 -9.05 1.49 12.54
N VAL A 87 -7.95 0.89 13.03
CA VAL A 87 -7.37 -0.32 12.41
C VAL A 87 -7.66 -1.61 13.19
N GLN A 88 -8.38 -1.52 14.32
CA GLN A 88 -8.72 -2.65 15.20
C GLN A 88 -10.17 -3.15 15.05
N ALA A 89 -10.92 -2.64 14.06
CA ALA A 89 -12.30 -3.05 13.79
C ALA A 89 -12.37 -4.43 13.11
#